data_AF-A0A7W4E8J0-F1
#
_entry.id   AF-A0A7W4E8J0-F1
#
_cell.length_a   1.000
_cell.length_b   1.000
_cell.length_c   1.000
_cell.angle_alpha   90.00
_cell.angle_beta   90.00
_cell.angle_gamma   90.00
#
_symmetry.space_group_name_H-M   'P 1'
#
loop_
_entity.id
_entity.type
_entity.pdbx_description
1 polymer ?
#
loop_
_entity_poly.entity_id
_entity_poly.type
_entity_poly.pdbx_seq_one_letter_code
_entity_poly.pdbx_strand_id
1 'polypeptide(L)'
;MIPFHKIYAWLFKSFSIGEETKLIDRLIEQGYTKMMIIKRSWVFFLAILVDLKSTPIILLLLSCVSVWIGLFHLPNDTFLRGLVVIGNILMALIFTISTLVYLKHFRAIHKNSHKIVTDIPAMRESLADGDRHFIKFFNWSITNQWILGLILILEVIFIASHFQRFNGHLMILAIDFFVIIAEIHYLRRFRKRMMDLEMDFNVVVQGKIFFVNQTGLLSDSQTIESDKIKTIKSTFPNKLASFFNFGNIDILTEGDSNLIGTMMMYFVMSPVEVVNSIQSLLGEVRSIPPKYRNQIPGNEVVTVTNPELIKEMNAVVEEEKTTLKTIQQDMTELKAMDTRGKVRDILR
;
A
#
# COMPACT_ATOMS: atom_id res chain seq x y z
N MET A 1 -28.73 1.24 -1.40
CA MET A 1 -27.59 1.77 -0.62
C MET A 1 -27.35 3.21 -1.03
N ILE A 2 -27.20 4.13 -0.09
CA ILE A 2 -26.97 5.55 -0.40
C ILE A 2 -25.57 5.69 -1.04
N PRO A 3 -25.42 6.34 -2.21
CA PRO A 3 -24.16 6.46 -2.92
C PRO A 3 -23.27 7.57 -2.31
N PHE A 4 -22.87 7.41 -1.04
CA PHE A 4 -22.06 8.40 -0.33
C PHE A 4 -20.75 8.75 -1.03
N HIS A 5 -20.11 7.82 -1.73
CA HIS A 5 -18.95 8.10 -2.59
C HIS A 5 -19.19 9.21 -3.62
N LYS A 6 -20.39 9.30 -4.22
CA LYS A 6 -20.72 10.37 -5.18
C LYS A 6 -20.89 11.72 -4.49
N ILE A 7 -21.54 11.72 -3.32
CA ILE A 7 -21.70 12.93 -2.51
C ILE A 7 -20.32 13.42 -2.05
N TYR A 8 -19.46 12.50 -1.62
CA TYR A 8 -18.11 12.81 -1.15
C TYR A 8 -17.22 13.31 -2.30
N ALA A 9 -17.28 12.71 -3.48
CA ALA A 9 -16.59 13.20 -4.68
C ALA A 9 -17.10 14.57 -5.15
N TRP A 10 -18.40 14.83 -4.97
CA TRP A 10 -18.98 16.15 -5.26
C TRP A 10 -18.49 17.23 -4.28
N LEU A 11 -18.42 16.89 -2.98
CA LEU A 11 -17.92 17.80 -1.94
C LEU A 11 -16.40 18.02 -2.04
N PHE A 12 -15.66 16.96 -2.39
CA PHE A 12 -14.20 16.96 -2.42
C PHE A 12 -13.73 16.50 -3.79
N LYS A 13 -13.41 17.46 -4.67
CA LYS A 13 -12.93 17.18 -6.04
C LYS A 13 -11.69 16.28 -6.07
N SER A 14 -10.89 16.30 -5.02
CA SER A 14 -9.72 15.44 -4.82
C SER A 14 -10.04 13.97 -4.58
N PHE A 15 -11.29 13.65 -4.20
CA PHE A 15 -11.70 12.29 -3.89
C PHE A 15 -12.20 11.60 -5.15
N SER A 16 -11.38 10.70 -5.70
CA SER A 16 -11.77 9.93 -6.89
C SER A 16 -11.19 8.52 -6.84
N ILE A 17 -12.06 7.58 -6.45
CA ILE A 17 -11.73 6.15 -6.31
C ILE A 17 -11.26 5.54 -7.64
N GLY A 18 -11.73 6.05 -8.79
CA GLY A 18 -11.37 5.53 -10.11
C GLY A 18 -10.21 6.24 -10.81
N GLU A 19 -9.44 7.10 -10.14
CA GLU A 19 -8.30 7.77 -10.80
C GLU A 19 -7.24 6.80 -11.29
N GLU A 20 -7.04 5.68 -10.60
CA GLU A 20 -6.12 4.65 -11.06
C GLU A 20 -6.56 4.11 -12.42
N THR A 21 -7.80 3.61 -12.52
CA THR A 21 -8.37 3.12 -13.78
C THR A 21 -8.31 4.19 -14.89
N LYS A 22 -8.62 5.45 -14.58
CA LYS A 22 -8.52 6.56 -15.55
C LYS A 22 -7.08 6.87 -15.97
N LEU A 23 -6.11 6.77 -15.06
CA LEU A 23 -4.70 6.97 -15.40
C LEU A 23 -4.23 5.85 -16.34
N ILE A 24 -4.58 4.60 -16.03
CA ILE A 24 -4.26 3.47 -16.90
C ILE A 24 -4.89 3.65 -18.29
N ASP A 25 -6.16 4.07 -18.39
CA ASP A 25 -6.81 4.34 -19.67
C ASP A 25 -6.06 5.39 -20.50
N ARG A 26 -5.62 6.49 -19.88
CA ARG A 26 -4.80 7.51 -20.56
C ARG A 26 -3.44 6.97 -21.01
N LEU A 27 -2.80 6.12 -20.20
CA LEU A 27 -1.51 5.53 -20.56
C LEU A 27 -1.65 4.54 -21.73
N ILE A 28 -2.77 3.82 -21.80
CA ILE A 28 -3.11 2.96 -22.95
C ILE A 28 -3.30 3.81 -24.20
N GLU A 29 -4.05 4.91 -24.13
CA GLU A 29 -4.25 5.84 -25.24
C GLU A 29 -2.92 6.46 -25.72
N GLN A 30 -1.97 6.64 -24.81
CA GLN A 30 -0.60 7.10 -25.11
C GLN A 30 0.32 6.00 -25.69
N GLY A 31 -0.16 4.76 -25.80
CA GLY A 31 0.56 3.65 -26.43
C GLY A 31 1.46 2.82 -25.50
N TYR A 32 1.35 2.99 -24.17
CA TYR A 32 2.14 2.18 -23.23
C TYR A 32 1.61 0.74 -23.15
N THR A 33 2.48 -0.23 -23.45
CA THR A 33 2.14 -1.67 -23.47
C THR A 33 2.68 -2.45 -22.26
N LYS A 34 3.57 -1.84 -21.48
CA LYS A 34 4.14 -2.39 -20.25
C LYS A 34 4.06 -1.37 -19.15
N MET A 35 3.50 -1.78 -18.01
CA MET A 35 3.35 -0.91 -16.85
C MET A 35 3.41 -1.71 -15.56
N MET A 36 3.73 -1.02 -14.47
CA MET A 36 3.73 -1.58 -13.13
C MET A 36 2.96 -0.67 -12.21
N ILE A 37 2.09 -1.24 -11.40
CA ILE A 37 1.29 -0.52 -10.41
C ILE A 37 1.80 -0.89 -9.04
N ILE A 38 2.24 0.12 -8.28
CA ILE A 38 2.77 -0.03 -6.94
C ILE A 38 1.78 0.61 -5.97
N LYS A 39 1.11 -0.23 -5.21
CA LYS A 39 0.25 0.17 -4.09
C LYS A 39 0.89 -0.18 -2.76
N ARG A 40 0.34 0.39 -1.68
CA ARG A 40 0.66 -0.04 -0.31
C ARG A 40 0.30 -1.52 -0.12
N SER A 41 1.13 -2.22 0.64
CA SER A 41 1.05 -3.65 0.91
C SER A 41 -0.14 -4.00 1.80
N TRP A 42 -0.65 -5.22 1.68
CA TRP A 42 -1.64 -5.77 2.63
C TRP A 42 -1.12 -5.88 4.06
N VAL A 43 0.20 -5.91 4.25
CA VAL A 43 0.79 -5.87 5.59
C VAL A 43 0.60 -4.49 6.23
N PHE A 44 0.47 -3.42 5.43
CA PHE A 44 0.03 -2.12 5.94
C PHE A 44 -1.40 -2.18 6.48
N PHE A 45 -2.28 -2.96 5.85
CA PHE A 45 -3.61 -3.20 6.41
C PHE A 45 -3.52 -3.93 7.76
N LEU A 46 -2.66 -4.95 7.91
CA LEU A 46 -2.40 -5.53 9.24
C LEU A 46 -1.87 -4.49 10.23
N ALA A 47 -1.01 -3.58 9.79
CA ALA A 47 -0.55 -2.49 10.64
C ALA A 47 -1.71 -1.56 11.04
N ILE A 48 -2.66 -1.26 10.15
CA ILE A 48 -3.91 -0.54 10.48
C ILE A 48 -4.76 -1.34 11.47
N LEU A 49 -4.83 -2.67 11.29
CA LEU A 49 -5.57 -3.58 12.17
C LEU A 49 -5.01 -3.66 13.57
N VAL A 50 -3.70 -3.43 13.76
CA VAL A 50 -3.00 -3.56 15.04
C VAL A 50 -2.70 -2.19 15.66
N ASP A 51 -2.66 -1.12 14.87
CA ASP A 51 -2.48 0.26 15.34
C ASP A 51 -3.63 0.62 16.29
N LEU A 52 -3.31 0.77 17.57
CA LEU A 52 -4.23 1.14 18.66
C LEU A 52 -5.00 2.44 18.38
N LYS A 53 -4.52 3.27 17.44
CA LYS A 53 -5.16 4.54 17.06
C LYS A 53 -6.23 4.38 15.97
N SER A 54 -6.31 3.23 15.29
CA SER A 54 -7.23 2.97 14.16
C SER A 54 -7.75 1.53 14.09
N THR A 55 -7.71 0.80 15.20
CA THR A 55 -8.00 -0.63 15.26
C THR A 55 -9.49 -0.92 15.06
N PRO A 56 -9.90 -1.74 14.08
CA PRO A 56 -11.28 -2.24 14.02
C PRO A 56 -11.65 -3.10 15.23
N ILE A 57 -10.66 -3.70 15.90
CA ILE A 57 -10.89 -4.46 17.14
C ILE A 57 -11.40 -3.53 18.25
N ILE A 58 -10.84 -2.31 18.39
CA ILE A 58 -11.32 -1.34 19.37
C ILE A 58 -12.77 -0.95 19.08
N LEU A 59 -13.13 -0.77 17.80
CA LEU A 59 -14.52 -0.50 17.42
C LEU A 59 -15.46 -1.61 17.87
N LEU A 60 -15.08 -2.87 17.69
CA LEU A 60 -15.89 -4.02 18.13
C LEU A 60 -15.98 -4.10 19.66
N LEU A 61 -14.88 -3.82 20.37
CA LEU A 61 -14.84 -3.80 21.83
C LEU A 61 -15.74 -2.70 22.40
N LEU A 62 -15.68 -1.48 21.84
CA LEU A 62 -16.55 -0.38 22.23
C LEU A 62 -18.03 -0.76 21.99
N SER A 63 -18.33 -1.38 20.86
CA SER A 63 -19.69 -1.83 20.57
C SER A 63 -20.18 -2.88 21.57
N CYS A 64 -19.31 -3.80 21.99
CA CYS A 64 -19.62 -4.74 23.07
C CYS A 64 -19.87 -4.04 24.40
N VAL A 65 -19.13 -2.97 24.71
CA VAL A 65 -19.36 -2.15 25.92
C VAL A 65 -20.72 -1.47 25.85
N SER A 66 -21.08 -0.83 24.73
CA SER A 66 -22.39 -0.19 24.54
C SER A 66 -23.55 -1.20 24.68
N VAL A 67 -23.39 -2.40 24.08
CA VAL A 67 -24.37 -3.48 24.22
C VAL A 67 -24.49 -3.96 25.67
N TRP A 68 -23.38 -4.10 26.38
CA TRP A 68 -23.38 -4.49 27.79
C TRP A 68 -24.05 -3.43 28.68
N ILE A 69 -23.79 -2.15 28.44
CA ILE A 69 -24.50 -1.04 29.10
C ILE A 69 -26.00 -1.16 28.84
N GLY A 70 -26.40 -1.30 27.58
CA GLY A 70 -27.81 -1.42 27.20
C GLY A 70 -28.51 -2.63 27.83
N LEU A 71 -27.84 -3.79 27.88
CA LEU A 71 -28.46 -5.02 28.38
C LEU A 71 -28.61 -5.05 29.91
N PHE A 72 -27.62 -4.55 30.65
CA PHE A 72 -27.52 -4.77 32.10
C PHE A 72 -27.79 -3.52 32.95
N HIS A 73 -27.68 -2.32 32.37
CA HIS A 73 -27.77 -1.07 33.15
C HIS A 73 -28.94 -0.19 32.75
N LEU A 74 -29.57 -0.42 31.60
CA LEU A 74 -30.77 0.31 31.19
C LEU A 74 -32.05 -0.44 31.59
N PRO A 75 -33.12 0.27 31.98
CA PRO A 75 -34.39 -0.35 32.33
C PRO A 75 -34.96 -1.17 31.16
N ASN A 76 -35.44 -2.38 31.47
CA ASN A 76 -35.82 -3.40 30.49
C ASN A 76 -36.94 -2.99 29.53
N ASP A 77 -37.82 -2.09 29.95
CA ASP A 77 -39.03 -1.64 29.26
C ASP A 77 -38.83 -0.32 28.48
N THR A 78 -37.58 0.10 28.27
CA THR A 78 -37.28 1.35 27.56
C THR A 78 -36.99 1.13 26.09
N PHE A 79 -37.55 1.99 25.25
CA PHE A 79 -37.17 2.10 23.84
C PHE A 79 -35.67 2.35 23.67
N LEU A 80 -35.07 3.15 24.56
CA LEU A 80 -33.63 3.46 24.57
C LEU A 80 -32.76 2.20 24.63
N ARG A 81 -33.12 1.22 25.47
CA ARG A 81 -32.42 -0.06 25.54
C ARG A 81 -32.40 -0.78 24.19
N GLY A 82 -33.57 -0.88 23.55
CA GLY A 82 -33.67 -1.50 22.23
C GLY A 82 -32.82 -0.77 21.19
N LEU A 83 -32.86 0.56 21.20
CA LEU A 83 -32.08 1.41 20.30
C LEU A 83 -30.57 1.19 20.45
N VAL A 84 -30.04 1.26 21.68
CA VAL A 84 -28.62 1.09 21.97
C VAL A 84 -28.16 -0.32 21.62
N VAL A 85 -28.89 -1.34 22.04
CA VAL A 85 -28.49 -2.75 21.82
C VAL A 85 -28.55 -3.12 20.34
N ILE A 86 -29.71 -2.92 19.69
CA ILE A 86 -29.91 -3.32 18.29
C ILE A 86 -29.03 -2.46 17.37
N GLY A 87 -28.94 -1.16 17.65
CA GLY A 87 -28.13 -0.22 16.86
C GLY A 87 -26.65 -0.59 16.86
N ASN A 88 -26.09 -0.89 18.04
CA ASN A 88 -24.68 -1.28 18.15
C ASN A 88 -24.40 -2.66 17.55
N ILE A 89 -25.28 -3.65 17.76
CA ILE A 89 -25.14 -4.97 17.11
C ILE A 89 -25.17 -4.83 15.58
N LEU A 90 -26.10 -4.05 15.04
CA LEU A 90 -26.22 -3.83 13.61
C LEU A 90 -24.99 -3.11 13.06
N MET A 91 -24.50 -2.07 13.75
CA MET A 91 -23.27 -1.35 13.39
C MET A 91 -22.07 -2.30 13.35
N ALA A 92 -21.85 -3.09 14.40
CA ALA A 92 -20.75 -4.05 14.48
C ALA A 92 -20.81 -5.12 13.39
N LEU A 93 -22.00 -5.64 13.09
CA LEU A 93 -22.22 -6.65 12.05
C LEU A 93 -21.94 -6.08 10.64
N ILE A 94 -22.52 -4.92 10.32
CA ILE A 94 -22.28 -4.25 9.02
C ILE A 94 -20.80 -3.91 8.88
N PHE A 95 -20.17 -3.39 9.94
CA PHE A 95 -18.76 -3.04 9.95
C PHE A 95 -17.87 -4.28 9.68
N THR A 96 -18.13 -5.38 10.39
CA THR A 96 -17.37 -6.62 10.26
C THR A 96 -17.51 -7.21 8.85
N ILE A 97 -18.75 -7.34 8.35
CA ILE A 97 -19.00 -7.90 7.02
C ILE A 97 -18.34 -7.05 5.94
N SER A 98 -18.55 -5.72 5.98
CA SER A 98 -17.98 -4.82 4.97
C SER A 98 -16.45 -4.85 4.96
N THR A 99 -15.82 -4.89 6.15
CA THR A 99 -14.36 -4.97 6.28
C THR A 99 -13.82 -6.31 5.78
N LEU A 100 -14.44 -7.44 6.15
CA LEU A 100 -14.00 -8.78 5.72
C LEU A 100 -14.15 -9.00 4.22
N VAL A 101 -15.27 -8.54 3.64
CA VAL A 101 -15.51 -8.63 2.19
C VAL A 101 -14.44 -7.84 1.43
N TYR A 102 -14.15 -6.62 1.86
CA TYR A 102 -13.10 -5.82 1.24
C TYR A 102 -11.72 -6.45 1.43
N LEU A 103 -11.40 -6.96 2.62
CA LEU A 103 -10.12 -7.62 2.90
C LEU A 103 -9.83 -8.80 1.96
N LYS A 104 -10.84 -9.65 1.75
CA LYS A 104 -10.72 -10.81 0.86
C LYS A 104 -10.31 -10.37 -0.55
N HIS A 105 -10.89 -9.27 -1.02
CA HIS A 105 -10.61 -8.72 -2.34
C HIS A 105 -9.27 -7.99 -2.41
N PHE A 106 -8.99 -7.17 -1.41
CA PHE A 106 -7.72 -6.44 -1.27
C PHE A 106 -6.53 -7.40 -1.34
N ARG A 107 -6.59 -8.54 -0.65
CA ARG A 107 -5.52 -9.54 -0.70
C ARG A 107 -5.33 -10.14 -2.10
N ALA A 108 -6.41 -10.29 -2.88
CA ALA A 108 -6.36 -10.86 -4.21
C ALA A 108 -5.69 -9.90 -5.21
N ILE A 109 -6.05 -8.61 -5.18
CA ILE A 109 -5.48 -7.58 -6.07
C ILE A 109 -4.00 -7.34 -5.73
N HIS A 110 -3.65 -7.23 -4.45
CA HIS A 110 -2.32 -6.76 -4.05
C HIS A 110 -1.24 -7.84 -4.07
N LYS A 111 -1.59 -9.13 -4.29
CA LYS A 111 -0.63 -10.25 -4.31
C LYS A 111 0.39 -10.14 -5.46
N ASN A 112 0.05 -9.43 -6.54
CA ASN A 112 0.87 -9.32 -7.76
C ASN A 112 1.40 -7.89 -8.03
N SER A 113 1.29 -6.97 -7.07
CA SER A 113 1.70 -5.56 -7.21
C SER A 113 3.21 -5.34 -7.51
N HIS A 114 4.02 -6.40 -7.48
CA HIS A 114 5.46 -6.35 -7.76
C HIS A 114 5.81 -6.75 -9.21
N LYS A 115 4.83 -7.07 -10.06
CA LYS A 115 5.08 -7.57 -11.42
C LYS A 115 4.79 -6.53 -12.49
N ILE A 116 5.62 -6.51 -13.51
CA ILE A 116 5.35 -5.80 -14.76
C ILE A 116 4.18 -6.50 -15.45
N VAL A 117 3.14 -5.72 -15.74
CA VAL A 117 1.94 -6.22 -16.39
C VAL A 117 2.01 -5.93 -17.88
N THR A 118 1.81 -6.99 -18.67
CA THR A 118 1.72 -6.94 -20.14
C THR A 118 0.29 -7.17 -20.63
N ASP A 119 -0.54 -7.85 -19.84
CA ASP A 119 -1.98 -8.02 -20.11
C ASP A 119 -2.76 -6.88 -19.47
N ILE A 120 -2.75 -5.74 -20.17
CA ILE A 120 -3.35 -4.50 -19.69
C ILE A 120 -4.88 -4.60 -19.53
N PRO A 121 -5.64 -5.24 -20.46
CA PRO A 121 -7.08 -5.42 -20.27
C PRO A 121 -7.46 -6.18 -19.00
N ALA A 122 -6.79 -7.31 -18.72
CA ALA A 122 -7.09 -8.10 -17.51
C ALA A 122 -6.76 -7.32 -16.22
N MET A 123 -5.66 -6.55 -16.24
CA MET A 123 -5.30 -5.67 -15.13
C MET A 123 -6.37 -4.62 -14.88
N ARG A 124 -6.80 -3.92 -15.93
CA ARG A 124 -7.84 -2.88 -15.87
C ARG A 124 -9.14 -3.42 -15.28
N GLU A 125 -9.56 -4.61 -15.69
CA GLU A 125 -10.76 -5.25 -15.14
C GLU A 125 -10.60 -5.57 -13.65
N SER A 126 -9.43 -6.08 -13.24
CA SER A 126 -9.13 -6.33 -11.83
C SER A 126 -9.13 -5.05 -10.98
N LEU A 127 -8.65 -3.92 -11.52
CA LEU A 127 -8.68 -2.61 -10.85
C LEU A 127 -10.11 -2.09 -10.71
N ALA A 128 -10.88 -2.11 -11.80
CA ALA A 128 -12.28 -1.71 -11.78
C ALA A 128 -13.11 -2.56 -10.80
N ASP A 129 -12.80 -3.84 -10.65
CA ASP A 129 -13.43 -4.68 -9.63
C ASP A 129 -13.02 -4.29 -8.20
N GLY A 130 -11.74 -3.91 -8.00
CA GLY A 130 -11.24 -3.26 -6.79
C GLY A 130 -12.06 -2.04 -6.39
N ASP A 131 -12.21 -1.10 -7.32
CA ASP A 131 -12.98 0.13 -7.15
C ASP A 131 -14.42 -0.18 -6.69
N ARG A 132 -15.08 -1.17 -7.30
CA ARG A 132 -16.44 -1.59 -6.92
C ARG A 132 -16.52 -2.08 -5.48
N HIS A 133 -15.55 -2.87 -5.03
CA HIS A 133 -15.51 -3.37 -3.65
C HIS A 133 -15.20 -2.26 -2.65
N PHE A 134 -14.25 -1.38 -2.96
CA PHE A 134 -13.93 -0.23 -2.12
C PHE A 134 -15.11 0.74 -2.01
N ILE A 135 -15.83 1.03 -3.10
CA ILE A 135 -17.04 1.86 -3.08
C ILE A 135 -18.08 1.27 -2.11
N LYS A 136 -18.32 -0.05 -2.14
CA LYS A 136 -19.25 -0.70 -1.21
C LYS A 136 -18.79 -0.52 0.23
N PHE A 137 -17.53 -0.82 0.53
CA PHE A 137 -16.94 -0.62 1.85
C PHE A 137 -17.08 0.84 2.34
N PHE A 138 -16.71 1.80 1.50
CA PHE A 138 -16.77 3.23 1.82
C PHE A 138 -18.20 3.68 2.15
N ASN A 139 -19.18 3.32 1.30
CA ASN A 139 -20.57 3.66 1.55
C ASN A 139 -21.10 3.03 2.85
N TRP A 140 -20.75 1.77 3.15
CA TRP A 140 -21.12 1.11 4.40
C TRP A 140 -20.48 1.76 5.62
N SER A 141 -19.20 2.13 5.53
CA SER A 141 -18.50 2.79 6.64
C SER A 141 -19.08 4.17 6.97
N ILE A 142 -19.58 4.92 5.98
CA ILE A 142 -20.31 6.17 6.22
C ILE A 142 -21.70 5.89 6.77
N THR A 143 -22.40 4.88 6.25
CA THR A 143 -23.70 4.45 6.78
C THR A 143 -23.62 4.11 8.27
N ASN A 144 -22.59 3.37 8.69
CA ASN A 144 -22.34 3.08 10.10
C ASN A 144 -22.12 4.33 10.94
N GLN A 145 -21.41 5.33 10.42
CA GLN A 145 -21.23 6.60 11.11
C GLN A 145 -22.55 7.36 11.28
N TRP A 146 -23.45 7.32 10.29
CA TRP A 146 -24.79 7.88 10.41
C TRP A 146 -25.66 7.13 11.41
N ILE A 147 -25.58 5.80 11.47
CA ILE A 147 -26.27 4.98 12.47
C ILE A 147 -25.82 5.41 13.87
N LEU A 148 -24.50 5.49 14.12
CA LEU A 148 -23.97 5.94 15.41
C LEU A 148 -24.39 7.37 15.76
N GLY A 149 -24.35 8.29 14.78
CA GLY A 149 -24.81 9.66 14.97
C GLY A 149 -26.31 9.73 15.30
N LEU A 150 -27.13 8.90 14.67
CA LEU A 150 -28.56 8.82 14.94
C LEU A 150 -28.82 8.25 16.35
N ILE A 151 -28.12 7.20 16.75
CA ILE A 151 -28.21 6.63 18.11
C ILE A 151 -27.86 7.71 19.13
N LEU A 152 -26.74 8.40 18.96
CA LEU A 152 -26.28 9.47 19.84
C LEU A 152 -27.34 10.58 20.00
N ILE A 153 -27.90 11.06 18.89
CA ILE A 153 -28.93 12.12 18.91
C ILE A 153 -30.19 11.64 19.62
N LEU A 154 -30.67 10.44 19.28
CA LEU A 154 -31.88 9.88 19.86
C LEU A 154 -31.71 9.58 21.36
N GLU A 155 -30.54 9.12 21.77
CA GLU A 155 -30.19 8.93 23.17
C GLU A 155 -30.28 10.25 23.95
N VAL A 156 -29.64 11.32 23.46
CA VAL A 156 -29.71 12.64 24.10
C VAL A 156 -31.16 13.14 24.21
N ILE A 157 -31.95 13.02 23.14
CA ILE A 157 -33.36 13.42 23.15
C ILE A 157 -34.16 12.60 24.17
N PHE A 158 -33.91 11.28 24.24
CA PHE A 158 -34.67 10.40 25.11
C PHE A 158 -34.33 10.62 26.59
N ILE A 159 -33.05 10.82 26.91
CA ILE A 159 -32.59 11.16 28.26
C ILE A 159 -33.21 12.50 28.70
N ALA A 160 -33.16 13.52 27.85
CA ALA A 160 -33.74 14.83 28.16
C ALA A 160 -35.25 14.75 28.39
N SER A 161 -35.97 14.01 27.55
CA SER A 161 -37.43 13.87 27.63
C SER A 161 -37.90 13.03 28.82
N HIS A 162 -37.06 12.14 29.35
CA HIS A 162 -37.40 11.21 30.44
C HIS A 162 -36.43 11.31 31.62
N PHE A 163 -35.91 12.51 31.89
CA PHE A 163 -34.81 12.73 32.85
C PHE A 163 -35.07 12.11 34.24
N GLN A 164 -36.28 12.26 34.79
CA GLN A 164 -36.62 11.71 36.11
C GLN A 164 -36.46 10.18 36.18
N ARG A 165 -36.75 9.48 35.09
CA ARG A 165 -36.63 8.02 34.98
C ARG A 165 -35.18 7.56 34.90
N PHE A 166 -34.31 8.38 34.29
CA PHE A 166 -32.90 8.06 34.07
C PHE A 166 -31.96 8.68 35.09
N ASN A 167 -32.46 9.44 36.06
CA ASN A 167 -31.63 10.15 37.04
C ASN A 167 -30.64 9.23 37.79
N GLY A 168 -31.08 8.02 38.15
CA GLY A 168 -30.21 7.00 38.78
C GLY A 168 -29.18 6.34 37.83
N HIS A 169 -29.31 6.55 36.52
CA HIS A 169 -28.49 5.95 35.47
C HIS A 169 -27.60 6.96 34.73
N LEU A 170 -27.63 8.24 35.11
CA LEU A 170 -26.95 9.33 34.37
C LEU A 170 -25.46 9.09 34.19
N MET A 171 -24.78 8.55 35.20
CA MET A 171 -23.34 8.26 35.10
C MET A 171 -23.05 7.19 34.04
N ILE A 172 -23.87 6.13 33.99
CA ILE A 172 -23.71 5.06 33.00
C ILE A 172 -24.07 5.54 31.60
N LEU A 173 -25.12 6.34 31.47
CA LEU A 173 -25.49 6.98 30.19
C LEU A 173 -24.41 7.96 29.70
N ALA A 174 -23.76 8.68 30.62
CA ALA A 174 -22.61 9.51 30.25
C ALA A 174 -21.44 8.67 29.73
N ILE A 175 -21.21 7.48 30.31
CA ILE A 175 -20.20 6.54 29.79
C ILE A 175 -20.59 6.07 28.38
N ASP A 176 -21.85 5.65 28.16
CA ASP A 176 -22.33 5.18 26.84
C ASP A 176 -22.18 6.28 25.77
N PHE A 177 -22.54 7.52 26.11
CA PHE A 177 -22.32 8.69 25.27
C PHE A 177 -20.85 8.85 24.86
N PHE A 178 -19.90 8.74 25.81
CA PHE A 178 -18.47 8.78 25.49
C PHE A 178 -18.00 7.59 24.65
N VAL A 179 -18.57 6.40 24.87
CA VAL A 179 -18.28 5.20 24.07
C VAL A 179 -18.71 5.42 22.62
N ILE A 180 -19.93 5.90 22.37
CA ILE A 180 -20.43 6.18 21.00
C ILE A 180 -19.59 7.26 20.32
N ILE A 181 -19.19 8.32 21.04
CA ILE A 181 -18.27 9.32 20.49
C ILE A 181 -16.93 8.70 20.11
N ALA A 182 -16.38 7.84 20.96
CA ALA A 182 -15.14 7.11 20.67
C ALA A 182 -15.32 6.23 19.42
N GLU A 183 -16.44 5.51 19.28
CA GLU A 183 -16.73 4.71 18.09
C GLU A 183 -16.76 5.56 16.82
N ILE A 184 -17.45 6.70 16.83
CA ILE A 184 -17.48 7.63 15.69
C ILE A 184 -16.06 8.08 15.32
N HIS A 185 -15.25 8.43 16.31
CA HIS A 185 -13.87 8.88 16.13
C HIS A 185 -12.97 7.78 15.54
N TYR A 186 -13.02 6.57 16.10
CA TYR A 186 -12.24 5.43 15.62
C TYR A 186 -12.68 4.98 14.22
N LEU A 187 -13.99 4.99 13.92
CA LEU A 187 -14.52 4.64 12.61
C LEU A 187 -14.07 5.66 11.55
N ARG A 188 -14.08 6.95 11.88
CA ARG A 188 -13.56 8.00 10.99
C ARG A 188 -12.07 7.82 10.71
N ARG A 189 -11.26 7.52 11.73
CA ARG A 189 -9.82 7.28 11.58
C ARG A 189 -9.53 6.03 10.75
N PHE A 190 -10.22 4.93 11.04
CA PHE A 190 -10.10 3.69 10.28
C PHE A 190 -10.44 3.93 8.80
N ARG A 191 -11.60 4.55 8.51
CA ARG A 191 -11.98 4.88 7.12
C ARG A 191 -10.95 5.76 6.42
N LYS A 192 -10.39 6.77 7.09
CA LYS A 192 -9.34 7.60 6.52
C LYS A 192 -8.11 6.76 6.13
N ARG A 193 -7.63 5.91 7.04
CA ARG A 193 -6.49 5.00 6.75
C ARG A 193 -6.78 4.06 5.57
N MET A 194 -8.02 3.61 5.44
CA MET A 194 -8.46 2.77 4.32
C MET A 194 -8.53 3.53 3.00
N MET A 195 -8.93 4.80 3.02
CA MET A 195 -8.82 5.68 1.85
C MET A 195 -7.37 5.89 1.45
N ASP A 196 -6.50 6.24 2.39
CA ASP A 196 -5.06 6.42 2.13
C ASP A 196 -4.39 5.12 1.64
N LEU A 197 -4.96 3.95 1.96
CA LEU A 197 -4.48 2.65 1.48
C LEU A 197 -4.90 2.36 0.04
N GLU A 198 -6.14 2.68 -0.33
CA GLU A 198 -6.67 2.39 -1.67
C GLU A 198 -6.28 3.46 -2.70
N MET A 199 -6.31 4.74 -2.29
CA MET A 199 -6.25 5.89 -3.20
C MET A 199 -4.83 6.42 -3.43
N ASP A 200 -3.87 6.02 -2.60
CA ASP A 200 -2.44 6.32 -2.81
C ASP A 200 -1.81 5.19 -3.62
N PHE A 201 -1.39 5.50 -4.85
CA PHE A 201 -0.78 4.53 -5.75
C PHE A 201 0.28 5.19 -6.63
N ASN A 202 1.20 4.38 -7.13
CA ASN A 202 2.19 4.80 -8.09
C ASN A 202 2.10 3.94 -9.34
N VAL A 203 2.30 4.55 -10.50
CA VAL A 203 2.34 3.85 -11.78
C VAL A 203 3.69 4.10 -12.43
N VAL A 204 4.36 3.03 -12.80
CA VAL A 204 5.64 3.06 -13.49
C VAL A 204 5.42 2.58 -14.91
N VAL A 205 5.83 3.42 -15.85
CA VAL A 205 5.84 3.13 -17.29
C VAL A 205 7.24 3.39 -17.84
N GLN A 206 7.45 3.08 -19.10
CA GLN A 206 8.74 3.33 -19.74
C GLN A 206 9.10 4.83 -19.66
N GLY A 207 10.22 5.11 -19.01
CA GLY A 207 10.77 6.45 -18.84
C GLY A 207 10.10 7.34 -17.79
N LYS A 208 9.03 6.92 -17.09
CA LYS A 208 8.33 7.79 -16.12
C LYS A 208 7.76 7.05 -14.92
N ILE A 209 7.70 7.75 -13.79
CA ILE A 209 6.96 7.34 -12.58
C ILE A 209 5.91 8.39 -12.25
N PHE A 210 4.66 7.96 -12.12
CA PHE A 210 3.55 8.76 -11.62
C PHE A 210 3.32 8.44 -10.14
N PHE A 211 3.31 9.47 -9.30
CA PHE A 211 2.94 9.41 -7.89
C PHE A 211 1.58 10.07 -7.75
N VAL A 212 0.58 9.29 -7.32
CA VAL A 212 -0.76 9.80 -7.09
C VAL A 212 -1.06 9.64 -5.61
N ASN A 213 -1.07 10.76 -4.88
CA ASN A 213 -1.43 10.81 -3.47
C ASN A 213 -2.77 11.52 -3.33
N GLN A 214 -3.76 10.84 -2.76
CA GLN A 214 -5.09 11.39 -2.55
C GLN A 214 -5.43 11.34 -1.07
N THR A 215 -4.99 12.37 -0.34
CA THR A 215 -5.33 12.56 1.07
C THR A 215 -6.77 13.05 1.30
N GLY A 216 -7.78 12.42 0.70
CA GLY A 216 -9.23 12.62 0.93
C GLY A 216 -9.81 14.02 0.58
N LEU A 217 -9.15 15.10 1.01
CA LEU A 217 -9.46 16.51 0.80
C LEU A 217 -8.52 17.19 -0.21
N LEU A 218 -7.35 16.59 -0.45
CA LEU A 218 -6.33 17.10 -1.36
C LEU A 218 -5.82 15.94 -2.22
N SER A 219 -5.72 16.18 -3.52
CA SER A 219 -5.10 15.29 -4.50
C SER A 219 -3.84 15.98 -4.99
N ASP A 220 -2.71 15.30 -4.85
CA ASP A 220 -1.45 15.72 -5.44
C ASP A 220 -0.99 14.61 -6.37
N SER A 221 -0.67 14.99 -7.61
CA SER A 221 -0.13 14.08 -8.61
C SER A 221 1.20 14.63 -9.10
N GLN A 222 2.26 13.87 -8.89
CA GLN A 222 3.60 14.25 -9.30
C GLN A 222 4.10 13.23 -10.33
N THR A 223 4.77 13.71 -11.37
CA THR A 223 5.37 12.85 -12.39
C THR A 223 6.87 13.09 -12.39
N ILE A 224 7.64 12.02 -12.34
CA ILE A 224 9.09 12.05 -12.47
C ILE A 224 9.48 11.37 -13.78
N GLU A 225 10.23 12.08 -14.61
CA GLU A 225 10.90 11.53 -15.78
C GLU A 225 12.15 10.76 -15.35
N SER A 226 12.52 9.69 -16.06
CA SER A 226 13.60 8.79 -15.66
C SER A 226 14.98 9.46 -15.62
N ASP A 227 15.20 10.47 -16.46
CA ASP A 227 16.43 11.28 -16.51
C ASP A 227 16.64 12.12 -15.24
N LYS A 228 15.56 12.47 -14.53
CA LYS A 228 15.62 13.20 -13.26
C LYS A 228 15.87 12.30 -12.06
N ILE A 229 15.88 10.97 -12.23
CA ILE A 229 16.04 10.01 -11.13
C ILE A 229 17.53 9.71 -10.93
N LYS A 230 18.06 10.08 -9.76
CA LYS A 230 19.44 9.76 -9.37
C LYS A 230 19.57 8.33 -8.88
N THR A 231 18.68 7.92 -7.98
CA THR A 231 18.79 6.63 -7.32
C THR A 231 17.42 6.16 -6.86
N ILE A 232 17.20 4.84 -6.94
CA ILE A 232 16.04 4.17 -6.39
C ILE A 232 16.57 3.15 -5.38
N LYS A 233 16.17 3.25 -4.12
CA LYS A 233 16.61 2.33 -3.06
C LYS A 233 15.42 1.77 -2.31
N SER A 234 15.60 0.57 -1.79
CA SER A 234 14.64 -0.05 -0.87
C SER A 234 15.12 0.10 0.57
N THR A 235 14.21 0.41 1.48
CA THR A 235 14.50 0.55 2.90
C THR A 235 13.53 -0.26 3.74
N PHE A 236 14.00 -0.89 4.82
CA PHE A 236 13.16 -1.66 5.73
C PHE A 236 13.07 -0.92 7.07
N PRO A 237 11.88 -0.48 7.53
CA PRO A 237 11.77 0.35 8.72
C PRO A 237 12.13 -0.36 10.02
N ASN A 238 12.01 -1.70 10.07
CA ASN A 238 12.39 -2.51 11.22
C ASN A 238 12.64 -3.98 10.82
N LYS A 239 13.17 -4.78 11.76
CA LYS A 239 13.47 -6.21 11.54
C LYS A 239 12.23 -7.04 11.19
N LEU A 240 11.07 -6.73 11.77
CA LEU A 240 9.80 -7.39 11.43
C LEU A 240 9.40 -7.10 9.99
N ALA A 241 9.63 -5.88 9.51
CA ALA A 241 9.37 -5.49 8.13
C ALA A 241 10.25 -6.27 7.14
N SER A 242 11.52 -6.45 7.47
CA SER A 242 12.41 -7.33 6.71
C SER A 242 11.94 -8.80 6.72
N PHE A 243 11.50 -9.32 7.88
CA PHE A 243 11.00 -10.69 8.00
C PHE A 243 9.74 -10.95 7.15
N PHE A 244 8.78 -10.02 7.16
CA PHE A 244 7.57 -10.10 6.34
C PHE A 244 7.76 -9.54 4.92
N ASN A 245 8.99 -9.22 4.53
CA ASN A 245 9.37 -8.70 3.22
C ASN A 245 8.52 -7.50 2.75
N PHE A 246 8.35 -6.51 3.62
CA PHE A 246 7.75 -5.22 3.27
C PHE A 246 8.65 -4.06 3.69
N GLY A 247 8.67 -2.98 2.92
CA GLY A 247 9.53 -1.83 3.19
C GLY A 247 9.06 -0.57 2.49
N ASN A 248 9.93 0.42 2.36
CA ASN A 248 9.68 1.62 1.57
C ASN A 248 10.60 1.62 0.35
N ILE A 249 10.24 2.42 -0.65
CA ILE A 249 11.09 2.70 -1.81
C ILE A 249 11.34 4.20 -1.83
N ASP A 250 12.60 4.58 -1.75
CA ASP A 250 13.02 5.98 -1.79
C ASP A 250 13.60 6.27 -3.17
N ILE A 251 13.10 7.33 -3.81
CA ILE A 251 13.50 7.80 -5.13
C ILE A 251 14.11 9.18 -4.95
N LEU A 252 15.42 9.24 -5.14
CA LEU A 252 16.21 10.47 -5.09
C LEU A 252 16.16 11.12 -6.46
N THR A 253 15.72 12.38 -6.52
CA THR A 253 15.64 13.16 -7.74
C THR A 253 16.73 14.21 -7.82
N GLU A 254 17.14 14.56 -9.04
CA GLU A 254 17.86 15.80 -9.27
C GLU A 254 16.99 16.95 -8.78
N GLY A 255 17.58 17.91 -8.06
CA GLY A 255 16.85 19.01 -7.46
C GLY A 255 16.12 19.80 -8.53
N ASP A 256 14.86 19.47 -8.77
CA ASP A 256 13.95 20.36 -9.45
C ASP A 256 13.76 21.55 -8.53
N SER A 257 13.58 22.71 -9.13
CA SER A 257 13.42 24.05 -8.54
C SER A 257 12.48 24.18 -7.33
N ASN A 258 11.78 23.10 -6.93
CA ASN A 258 10.82 22.99 -5.84
C ASN A 258 11.26 22.12 -4.63
N LEU A 259 12.55 21.84 -4.42
CA LEU A 259 13.06 21.27 -3.14
C LEU A 259 12.55 19.85 -2.75
N ILE A 260 12.02 19.04 -3.67
CA ILE A 260 11.70 17.64 -3.36
C ILE A 260 12.97 16.81 -3.57
N GLY A 261 13.78 16.66 -2.52
CA GLY A 261 15.02 15.89 -2.58
C GLY A 261 14.81 14.37 -2.59
N THR A 262 13.64 13.88 -2.16
CA THR A 262 13.34 12.43 -2.11
C THR A 262 11.83 12.20 -2.16
N MET A 263 11.38 11.34 -3.08
CA MET A 263 10.02 10.79 -3.07
C MET A 263 10.01 9.40 -2.44
N MET A 264 8.98 9.08 -1.68
CA MET A 264 8.88 7.82 -0.95
C MET A 264 7.60 7.07 -1.28
N MET A 265 7.73 5.80 -1.64
CA MET A 265 6.63 4.85 -1.71
C MET A 265 6.62 4.04 -0.41
N TYR A 266 5.57 4.19 0.40
CA TYR A 266 5.52 3.58 1.73
C TYR A 266 4.91 2.18 1.71
N PHE A 267 5.41 1.30 2.59
CA PHE A 267 4.87 -0.03 2.84
C PHE A 267 4.66 -0.88 1.58
N VAL A 268 5.65 -0.94 0.69
CA VAL A 268 5.66 -1.77 -0.51
C VAL A 268 6.05 -3.22 -0.18
N MET A 269 5.36 -4.19 -0.79
CA MET A 269 5.70 -5.63 -0.67
C MET A 269 6.86 -5.99 -1.60
N SER A 270 7.79 -6.82 -1.13
CA SER A 270 9.00 -7.20 -1.87
C SER A 270 9.75 -5.97 -2.43
N PRO A 271 10.11 -4.98 -1.61
CA PRO A 271 10.59 -3.69 -2.11
C PRO A 271 11.84 -3.82 -3.00
N VAL A 272 12.71 -4.81 -2.75
CA VAL A 272 13.88 -5.10 -3.59
C VAL A 272 13.47 -5.55 -5.00
N GLU A 273 12.50 -6.47 -5.12
CA GLU A 273 12.00 -6.96 -6.42
C GLU A 273 11.28 -5.85 -7.19
N VAL A 274 10.56 -5.00 -6.45
CA VAL A 274 9.90 -3.82 -7.02
C VAL A 274 10.95 -2.86 -7.58
N VAL A 275 12.00 -2.53 -6.84
CA VAL A 275 13.09 -1.67 -7.35
C VAL A 275 13.69 -2.24 -8.64
N ASN A 276 13.98 -3.54 -8.68
CA ASN A 276 14.52 -4.18 -9.90
C ASN A 276 13.54 -4.06 -11.08
N SER A 277 12.24 -4.21 -10.82
CA SER A 277 11.19 -4.10 -11.83
C SER A 277 11.03 -2.67 -12.33
N ILE A 278 11.06 -1.67 -11.43
CA ILE A 278 11.09 -0.24 -11.80
C ILE A 278 12.29 0.05 -12.71
N GLN A 279 13.48 -0.37 -12.29
CA GLN A 279 14.71 -0.19 -13.05
C GLN A 279 14.63 -0.81 -14.45
N SER A 280 14.09 -2.03 -14.55
CA SER A 280 13.92 -2.70 -15.84
C SER A 280 12.90 -2.00 -16.76
N LEU A 281 11.87 -1.34 -16.19
CA LEU A 281 10.86 -0.59 -16.93
C LEU A 281 11.38 0.76 -17.41
N LEU A 282 12.16 1.47 -16.59
CA LEU A 282 12.64 2.81 -16.93
C LEU A 282 13.72 2.81 -18.02
N GLY A 283 14.47 1.72 -18.18
CA GLY A 283 15.54 1.58 -19.19
C GLY A 283 16.92 1.35 -18.56
N GLU A 284 17.66 0.41 -19.16
CA GLU A 284 18.88 -0.31 -18.72
C GLU A 284 19.52 0.02 -17.35
N VAL A 285 19.27 -0.85 -16.36
CA VAL A 285 20.26 -1.10 -15.30
C VAL A 285 21.09 -2.33 -15.68
N ARG A 286 22.37 -2.11 -15.98
CA ARG A 286 23.41 -3.14 -15.87
C ARG A 286 23.52 -3.51 -14.39
N SER A 287 23.15 -4.75 -14.06
CA SER A 287 23.23 -5.28 -12.71
C SER A 287 24.66 -5.22 -12.15
N ILE A 288 24.79 -4.95 -10.85
CA ILE A 288 26.09 -4.94 -10.15
C ILE A 288 26.72 -6.35 -10.23
N PRO A 289 27.98 -6.49 -10.66
CA PRO A 289 28.67 -7.78 -10.70
C PRO A 289 28.71 -8.45 -9.31
N PRO A 290 28.55 -9.79 -9.21
CA PRO A 290 28.49 -10.52 -7.93
C PRO A 290 29.66 -10.25 -6.96
N LYS A 291 30.81 -9.82 -7.48
CA LYS A 291 32.06 -9.56 -6.75
C LYS A 291 31.99 -8.33 -5.82
N TYR A 292 31.10 -7.37 -6.08
CA TYR A 292 30.93 -6.15 -5.27
C TYR A 292 29.78 -6.25 -4.25
N ARG A 293 28.99 -7.34 -4.27
CA ARG A 293 27.87 -7.57 -3.33
C ARG A 293 28.32 -7.63 -1.87
N ASN A 294 29.58 -8.02 -1.61
CA ASN A 294 30.14 -8.20 -0.26
C ASN A 294 30.94 -6.98 0.24
N GLN A 295 31.03 -5.91 -0.54
CA GLN A 295 31.74 -4.67 -0.16
C GLN A 295 30.80 -3.55 0.29
N ILE A 296 29.49 -3.79 0.30
CA ILE A 296 28.49 -2.84 0.76
C ILE A 296 28.26 -3.07 2.27
N PRO A 297 28.47 -2.08 3.14
CA PRO A 297 28.17 -2.21 4.57
C PRO A 297 26.68 -2.51 4.76
N GLY A 298 26.37 -3.36 5.74
CA GLY A 298 25.03 -3.92 5.95
C GLY A 298 23.88 -2.91 5.88
N ASN A 299 22.80 -3.35 5.22
CA ASN A 299 21.47 -2.74 5.08
C ASN A 299 21.22 -1.68 4.01
N GLU A 300 22.16 -1.39 3.12
CA GLU A 300 21.87 -0.58 1.92
C GLU A 300 22.28 -1.30 0.64
N VAL A 301 21.46 -1.19 -0.41
CA VAL A 301 21.84 -1.57 -1.77
C VAL A 301 21.82 -0.28 -2.59
N VAL A 302 23.00 0.25 -2.88
CA VAL A 302 23.20 1.47 -3.68
C VAL A 302 23.61 1.06 -5.09
N THR A 303 22.91 1.54 -6.11
CA THR A 303 23.38 1.48 -7.51
C THR A 303 23.80 2.88 -7.95
N VAL A 304 25.04 3.00 -8.41
CA VAL A 304 25.70 4.26 -8.80
C VAL A 304 25.28 4.65 -10.22
N THR A 305 24.77 5.86 -10.40
CA THR A 305 24.40 6.47 -11.71
C THR A 305 25.43 7.50 -12.20
N ASN A 306 26.57 7.66 -11.52
CA ASN A 306 27.59 8.65 -11.89
C ASN A 306 28.32 8.25 -13.20
N PRO A 307 28.26 9.09 -14.27
CA PRO A 307 28.89 8.81 -15.57
C PRO A 307 30.39 8.54 -15.53
N GLU A 308 31.15 9.16 -14.61
CA GLU A 308 32.60 8.98 -14.51
C GLU A 308 32.97 7.64 -13.88
N LEU A 309 32.25 7.24 -12.82
CA LEU A 309 32.36 5.91 -12.20
C LEU A 309 31.90 4.80 -13.16
N ILE A 310 30.91 5.07 -14.02
CA ILE A 310 30.49 4.16 -15.09
C ILE A 310 31.63 3.96 -16.11
N LYS A 311 32.41 5.01 -16.41
CA LYS A 311 33.55 4.93 -17.32
C LYS A 311 34.70 4.10 -16.73
N GLU A 312 35.01 4.27 -15.45
CA GLU A 312 35.99 3.45 -14.73
C GLU A 312 35.55 1.99 -14.61
N MET A 313 34.28 1.73 -14.26
CA MET A 313 33.76 0.36 -14.19
C MET A 313 33.75 -0.35 -15.56
N ASN A 314 33.45 0.38 -16.65
CA ASN A 314 33.51 -0.18 -18.00
C ASN A 314 34.95 -0.53 -18.42
N ALA A 315 35.95 0.27 -18.01
CA ALA A 315 37.35 -0.02 -18.26
C ALA A 315 37.79 -1.33 -17.56
N VAL A 316 37.40 -1.51 -16.29
CA VAL A 316 37.73 -2.71 -15.50
C VAL A 316 37.04 -3.96 -16.05
N VAL A 317 35.80 -3.87 -16.52
CA VAL A 317 35.07 -5.01 -17.11
C VAL A 317 35.68 -5.45 -18.44
N GLU A 318 36.13 -4.51 -19.27
CA GLU A 318 36.83 -4.86 -20.51
C GLU A 318 38.22 -5.45 -20.26
N GLU A 319 38.91 -5.00 -19.20
CA GLU A 319 40.18 -5.59 -18.73
C GLU A 319 39.98 -7.02 -18.19
N GLU A 320 38.93 -7.28 -17.41
CA GLU A 320 38.60 -8.65 -16.96
C GLU A 320 38.23 -9.56 -18.15
N LYS A 321 37.50 -9.06 -19.16
CA LYS A 321 37.18 -9.84 -20.38
C LYS A 321 38.41 -10.16 -21.23
N THR A 322 39.35 -9.23 -21.34
CA THR A 322 40.60 -9.49 -22.08
C THR A 322 41.43 -10.53 -21.34
N THR A 323 41.60 -10.37 -20.03
CA THR A 323 42.32 -11.33 -19.19
C THR A 323 41.70 -12.73 -19.23
N LEU A 324 40.36 -12.84 -19.17
CA LEU A 324 39.66 -14.12 -19.28
C LEU A 324 39.83 -14.77 -20.66
N LYS A 325 39.81 -13.99 -21.74
CA LYS A 325 40.10 -14.50 -23.09
C LYS A 325 41.52 -15.06 -23.20
N THR A 326 42.51 -14.36 -22.65
CA THR A 326 43.91 -14.83 -22.64
C THR A 326 44.06 -16.15 -21.88
N ILE A 327 43.48 -16.25 -20.67
CA ILE A 327 43.51 -17.48 -19.86
C ILE A 327 42.82 -18.64 -20.59
N GLN A 328 41.71 -18.36 -21.29
CA GLN A 328 40.95 -19.38 -22.02
C GLN A 328 41.71 -19.86 -23.26
N GLN A 329 42.47 -18.97 -23.91
CA GLN A 329 43.35 -19.30 -25.02
C GLN A 329 44.52 -20.19 -24.55
N ASP A 330 45.18 -19.80 -23.45
CA ASP A 330 46.29 -20.56 -22.85
C ASP A 330 45.85 -21.97 -22.41
N MET A 331 44.66 -22.08 -21.81
CA MET A 331 44.09 -23.38 -21.44
C MET A 331 43.78 -24.27 -22.65
N THR A 332 43.42 -23.66 -23.78
CA THR A 332 43.11 -24.40 -25.01
C THR A 332 44.40 -24.92 -25.66
N GLU A 333 45.47 -24.13 -25.64
CA GLU A 333 46.80 -24.56 -26.08
C GLU A 333 47.38 -25.67 -25.19
N LEU A 334 47.23 -25.55 -23.87
CA LEU A 334 47.67 -26.58 -22.92
C LEU A 334 46.96 -27.92 -23.15
N LYS A 335 45.65 -27.89 -23.39
CA LYS A 335 44.89 -29.10 -23.74
C LYS A 335 45.32 -29.70 -25.08
N ALA A 336 45.61 -28.86 -26.08
CA ALA A 336 46.11 -29.34 -27.38
C ALA A 336 47.49 -30.00 -27.26
N MET A 337 48.37 -29.49 -26.41
CA MET A 337 49.68 -30.10 -26.11
C MET A 337 49.55 -31.42 -25.35
N ASP A 338 48.69 -31.50 -24.33
CA ASP A 338 48.44 -32.75 -23.58
C ASP A 338 47.84 -33.85 -24.48
N THR A 339 46.97 -33.46 -25.41
CA THR A 339 46.39 -34.39 -26.40
C THR A 339 47.45 -34.92 -27.37
N ARG A 340 48.39 -34.07 -27.83
CA ARG A 340 49.52 -34.50 -28.67
C ARG A 340 50.50 -35.40 -27.91
N GLY A 341 50.75 -35.14 -26.62
CA GLY A 341 51.58 -35.99 -25.76
C GLY A 341 50.99 -37.40 -25.61
N LYS A 342 49.69 -37.48 -25.28
CA LYS A 342 48.97 -38.76 -25.14
C LYS A 342 48.89 -39.55 -26.45
N VAL A 343 48.71 -38.88 -27.60
CA VAL A 343 48.74 -39.56 -28.91
C VAL A 343 50.13 -40.10 -29.24
N ARG A 344 51.20 -39.42 -28.83
CA ARG A 344 52.59 -39.88 -29.03
C ARG A 344 52.93 -41.11 -28.19
N ASP A 345 52.36 -41.22 -26.99
CA ASP A 345 52.59 -42.36 -26.08
C ASP A 345 51.74 -43.60 -26.44
N ILE A 346 50.66 -43.45 -27.21
CA ILE A 346 49.87 -44.57 -27.76
C ILE A 346 50.52 -45.15 -29.04
N LEU A 347 51.33 -44.35 -29.75
CA LEU A 347 51.98 -44.72 -31.01
C LEU A 347 53.42 -45.25 -30.85
N ARG A 348 53.88 -45.46 -29.61
CA ARG A 348 55.13 -46.16 -29.27
C ARG A 348 54.79 -47.45 -28.55
#